data_AF-A0A524KVM9-F1
#
_entry.id   AF-A0A524KVM9-F1
#
_cell.length_a   1.000
_cell.length_b   1.000
_cell.length_c   1.000
_cell.angle_alpha   90.00
_cell.angle_beta   90.00
_cell.angle_gamma   90.00
#
_symmetry.space_group_name_H-M   'P 1'
#
loop_
_entity.id
_entity.type
_entity.pdbx_description
1 polymer ?
#
loop_
_entity_poly.entity_id
_entity_poly.type
_entity_poly.pdbx_seq_one_letter_code
_entity_poly.pdbx_strand_id
1 'polypeptide(L)' 'MAIDTNREITDNEILKYKPLIEVIANKFKNSGEQLEDLKQLGYIGLINAMNLYNQQREVKFETYASWFISGEIRHYI' A
#
# COMPACT_ATOMS: atom_id res chain seq x y z
N MET A 1 19.50 -13.26 -8.30
CA MET A 1 18.98 -12.49 -7.15
C MET A 1 17.68 -13.16 -6.76
N ALA A 2 17.66 -13.90 -5.65
CA ALA A 2 16.47 -14.62 -5.23
C ALA A 2 15.48 -13.60 -4.68
N ILE A 3 14.32 -13.46 -5.34
CA ILE A 3 13.16 -12.85 -4.73
C ILE A 3 12.80 -13.83 -3.61
N ASP A 4 12.94 -13.41 -2.35
CA ASP A 4 12.56 -14.25 -1.22
C ASP A 4 11.03 -14.32 -1.16
N THR A 5 10.48 -15.26 -1.93
CA THR A 5 9.04 -15.48 -2.10
C THR A 5 8.39 -16.13 -0.87
N ASN A 6 9.15 -16.40 0.20
CA ASN A 6 8.66 -17.01 1.44
C ASN A 6 8.68 -16.06 2.64
N ARG A 7 8.91 -14.75 2.44
CA ARG A 7 8.76 -13.80 3.54
C ARG A 7 7.28 -13.64 3.89
N GLU A 8 6.88 -14.20 5.02
CA GLU A 8 5.57 -13.96 5.60
C GLU A 8 5.48 -12.49 6.04
N ILE A 9 4.55 -11.73 5.45
CA ILE A 9 4.27 -10.36 5.87
C ILE A 9 3.44 -10.44 7.14
N THR A 10 3.97 -9.89 8.23
CA THR A 10 3.26 -9.90 9.52
C THR A 10 2.27 -8.74 9.64
N ASP A 11 1.21 -8.94 10.43
CA ASP A 11 0.24 -7.88 10.74
C ASP A 11 0.92 -6.63 11.32
N ASN A 12 1.94 -6.81 12.17
CA ASN A 12 2.68 -5.70 12.77
C ASN A 12 3.43 -4.86 11.72
N GLU A 13 3.97 -5.50 10.68
CA GLU A 13 4.62 -4.79 9.57
C GLU A 13 3.61 -3.98 8.76
N ILE A 14 2.42 -4.54 8.50
CA ILE A 14 1.33 -3.86 7.79
C ILE A 14 0.86 -2.65 8.61
N LEU A 15 0.56 -2.86 9.90
CA LEU A 15 0.00 -1.83 10.78
C LEU A 15 0.95 -0.64 10.97
N LYS A 16 2.27 -0.83 10.85
CA LYS A 16 3.26 0.27 10.86
C LYS A 16 2.96 1.34 9.79
N TYR A 17 2.38 0.95 8.66
CA TYR A 17 2.09 1.85 7.55
C TYR A 17 0.60 2.25 7.47
N LYS A 18 -0.21 1.88 8.46
CA LYS A 18 -1.61 2.33 8.55
C LYS A 18 -1.77 3.86 8.39
N PRO A 19 -0.94 4.74 9.00
CA PRO A 19 -1.05 6.18 8.79
C PRO A 19 -0.83 6.61 7.33
N LEU A 20 0.05 5.92 6.59
CA LEU A 20 0.28 6.19 5.17
C LEU A 20 -0.97 5.86 4.34
N ILE A 21 -1.60 4.72 4.61
CA ILE A 21 -2.85 4.31 3.97
C ILE A 21 -3.94 5.35 4.26
N GLU A 22 -4.10 5.78 5.51
CA GLU A 22 -5.09 6.77 5.90
C GLU A 22 -4.88 8.11 5.19
N VAL A 23 -3.65 8.59 5.10
CA VAL A 23 -3.32 9.84 4.39
C VAL A 23 -3.64 9.74 2.90
N ILE A 24 -3.36 8.60 2.26
CA ILE A 24 -3.61 8.41 0.83
C ILE A 24 -5.11 8.23 0.56
N ALA A 25 -5.80 7.36 1.30
CA ALA A 25 -7.24 7.11 1.14
C ALA A 25 -8.06 8.40 1.34
N ASN A 26 -7.67 9.26 2.29
CA ASN A 26 -8.33 10.55 2.50
C ASN A 26 -8.28 11.48 1.27
N LYS A 27 -7.32 11.31 0.35
CA LYS A 27 -7.28 12.08 -0.90
C LYS A 27 -8.41 11.69 -1.86
N PHE A 28 -8.99 10.51 -1.69
CA PHE A 28 -10.05 9.94 -2.52
C PHE A 28 -11.43 9.99 -1.86
N LYS A 29 -11.57 10.60 -0.66
CA LYS A 29 -12.81 10.64 0.12
C LYS A 29 -14.02 11.27 -0.60
N ASN A 30 -13.78 12.04 -1.66
CA ASN A 30 -14.82 12.70 -2.46
C ASN A 30 -15.20 11.90 -3.72
N SER A 31 -14.75 10.65 -3.86
CA SER A 31 -15.10 9.77 -4.99
C SER A 31 -16.56 9.29 -4.96
N GLY A 32 -17.23 9.39 -3.81
CA GLY A 32 -18.56 8.81 -3.58
C GLY A 32 -18.51 7.49 -2.80
N GLU A 33 -17.32 6.89 -2.69
CA GLU A 33 -17.07 5.65 -1.95
C GLU A 33 -16.87 5.86 -0.46
N GLN A 34 -17.16 4.83 0.33
CA GLN A 34 -16.93 4.88 1.78
C GLN A 34 -15.43 4.88 2.07
N LEU A 35 -14.99 5.76 2.97
CA LEU A 35 -13.56 5.89 3.30
C LEU A 35 -12.95 4.58 3.82
N GLU A 36 -13.71 3.73 4.50
CA GLU A 36 -13.21 2.45 5.00
C GLU A 36 -12.93 1.45 3.87
N ASP A 37 -13.72 1.45 2.80
CA ASP A 37 -13.48 0.62 1.62
C ASP A 37 -12.23 1.10 0.88
N LEU A 38 -12.03 2.41 0.78
CA LEU A 38 -10.79 3.00 0.24
C LEU A 38 -9.55 2.60 1.06
N LYS A 39 -9.66 2.52 2.39
CA LYS A 39 -8.56 2.03 3.23
C LYS A 39 -8.29 0.53 3.00
N GLN A 40 -9.32 -0.29 2.83
CA GLN A 40 -9.15 -1.72 2.51
C GLN A 40 -8.36 -1.90 1.21
N LEU A 41 -8.71 -1.17 0.15
CA LEU A 41 -7.94 -1.14 -1.09
C LEU A 41 -6.50 -0.65 -0.85
N GLY A 42 -6.32 0.33 0.03
CA GLY A 42 -5.00 0.78 0.43
C GLY A 42 -4.16 -0.30 1.15
N TYR A 43 -4.76 -1.15 1.97
CA TYR A 43 -4.06 -2.31 2.55
C TYR A 43 -3.64 -3.32 1.49
N ILE A 44 -4.48 -3.59 0.48
CA ILE A 44 -4.13 -4.46 -0.65
C ILE A 44 -2.91 -3.89 -1.39
N GLY A 45 -2.92 -2.58 -1.69
CA GLY A 45 -1.81 -1.91 -2.36
C GLY A 45 -0.52 -1.95 -1.55
N LEU A 46 -0.60 -1.80 -0.23
CA LEU A 46 0.55 -1.93 0.66
C LEU A 46 1.13 -3.35 0.64
N ILE A 47 0.29 -4.38 0.73
CA ILE A 47 0.74 -5.79 0.68
C ILE A 47 1.44 -6.07 -0.65
N ASN A 48 0.87 -5.62 -1.77
CA ASN A 48 1.48 -5.73 -3.09
C ASN A 48 2.82 -5.00 -3.14
N ALA A 49 2.91 -3.79 -2.58
CA ALA A 49 4.17 -3.07 -2.49
C ALA A 49 5.23 -3.81 -1.66
N MET A 50 4.86 -4.37 -0.50
CA MET A 50 5.76 -5.14 0.37
C MET A 50 6.32 -6.38 -0.35
N ASN A 51 5.48 -7.10 -1.09
CA ASN A 51 5.89 -8.28 -1.85
C ASN A 51 6.83 -7.96 -3.01
N LEU A 52 6.65 -6.80 -3.65
CA LEU A 52 7.36 -6.44 -4.89
C LEU A 52 8.53 -5.49 -4.68
N TYR A 53 8.66 -4.92 -3.48
CA TYR A 53 9.69 -3.92 -3.21
C TYR A 53 11.08 -4.57 -3.18
N ASN A 54 11.97 -4.04 -4.00
CA ASN A 54 13.37 -4.41 -4.01
C ASN A 54 14.20 -3.27 -3.42
N GLN A 55 14.83 -3.50 -2.27
CA GLN A 55 15.68 -2.53 -1.56
C GLN A 55 16.88 -2.03 -2.36
N GLN A 56 17.27 -2.73 -3.44
CA GLN A 56 18.34 -2.29 -4.33
C GLN A 56 17.93 -1.18 -5.29
N ARG A 57 16.62 -0.95 -5.44
CA ARG A 57 16.13 0.26 -6.09
C ARG A 57 16.28 1.35 -5.03
N GLU A 58 17.16 2.33 -5.25
CA GLU A 58 17.52 3.40 -4.31
C GLU A 58 16.37 4.40 -4.01
N VAL A 59 15.16 3.88 -3.79
CA VAL A 59 13.92 4.61 -3.54
C VAL A 59 13.39 4.17 -2.19
N LYS A 60 12.94 5.12 -1.37
CA LYS A 60 12.35 4.79 -0.06
C LYS A 60 11.08 3.94 -0.23
N PHE A 61 10.89 2.97 0.66
CA PHE A 61 9.73 2.08 0.62
C PHE A 61 8.41 2.86 0.66
N GLU A 62 8.29 3.91 1.47
CA GLU A 62 7.06 4.71 1.57
C GLU A 62 6.69 5.38 0.24
N THR A 63 7.69 5.82 -0.53
CA THR A 63 7.49 6.38 -1.87
C THR A 63 6.97 5.31 -2.82
N TYR A 64 7.56 4.11 -2.78
CA TYR A 64 7.12 2.98 -3.59
C TYR A 64 5.70 2.53 -3.22
N ALA A 65 5.43 2.31 -1.93
CA ALA A 65 4.13 1.91 -1.42
C ALA A 65 3.04 2.94 -1.74
N SER A 66 3.35 4.23 -1.68
CA SER A 66 2.39 5.29 -2.03
C SER A 66 1.85 5.14 -3.45
N TRP A 67 2.69 4.70 -4.40
CA TRP A 67 2.28 4.48 -5.78
C TRP A 67 1.29 3.31 -5.91
N PHE A 68 1.57 2.19 -5.24
CA PHE A 68 0.67 1.03 -5.23
C PHE A 68 -0.65 1.33 -4.51
N ILE A 69 -0.61 1.90 -3.30
CA ILE A 69 -1.80 2.27 -2.51
C ILE A 69 -2.71 3.19 -3.33
N SER A 70 -2.14 4.26 -3.92
CA SER A 70 -2.93 5.17 -4.76
C SER A 70 -3.41 4.50 -6.04
N GLY A 71 -2.66 3.54 -6.58
CA GLY A 71 -3.02 2.80 -7.80
C GLY A 71 -4.23 1.91 -7.59
N GLU A 72 -4.23 1.08 -6.54
CA GLU A 72 -5.36 0.21 -6.19
C GLU A 72 -6.64 1.01 -5.98
N ILE A 73 -6.58 2.10 -5.19
CA ILE A 73 -7.74 2.96 -4.94
C ILE A 73 -8.24 3.59 -6.24
N ARG A 74 -7.33 4.10 -7.09
CA ARG A 74 -7.71 4.75 -8.35
C ARG A 74 -8.28 3.78 -9.38
N HIS A 75 -7.87 2.51 -9.34
CA HIS A 75 -8.37 1.51 -10.27
C HIS A 75 -9.81 1.07 -9.96
N TYR A 76 -10.21 1.18 -8.69
CA TYR A 76 -11.55 0.84 -8.23
C TYR A 76 -12.60 1.90 -8.54
N ILE A 77 -12.26 3.19 -8.37
CA ILE A 77 -13.13 4.34 -8.65
C ILE A 77 -13.27 4.60 -10.16
#